data_AF-A0A524H1T7-F1
#
_entry.id   AF-A0A524H1T7-F1
#
_cell.length_a   1.000
_cell.length_b   1.000
_cell.length_c   1.000
_cell.angle_alpha   90.00
_cell.angle_beta   90.00
_cell.angle_gamma   90.00
#
_symmetry.space_group_name_H-M   'P 1'
#
loop_
_entity.id
_entity.type
_entity.pdbx_description
1 polymer ?
#
loop_
_entity_poly.entity_id
_entity_poly.type
_entity_poly.pdbx_seq_one_letter_code
_entity_poly.pdbx_strand_id
1 'polypeptide(L)'
;MDEISAKLLQELGDNLQRSPSPGQPTAATAGTADAADLDRWRMLLVEMVYLLNACFRDVQYWEGIKTEKDTFRQFVGILLQLALLPGHDGVIRINHRGAAQGKLSEKADYLVRFGDISIDTAIVAAVIKRLGIRVKHLEGRLQKSFDTLAAEGIDSILLRVPEDTPESMDCLR
;
A
#
# COMPACT_ATOMS: atom_id res chain seq x y z
N MET A 1 -11.24 -68.46 -11.54
CA MET A 1 -11.14 -67.14 -10.88
C MET A 1 -9.83 -67.16 -10.12
N ASP A 2 -8.80 -66.59 -10.73
CA ASP A 2 -7.41 -66.79 -10.34
C ASP A 2 -7.06 -66.04 -9.06
N GLU A 3 -6.41 -66.75 -8.15
CA GLU A 3 -5.88 -66.26 -6.86
C GLU A 3 -4.91 -65.07 -7.05
N ILE A 4 -4.33 -64.96 -8.25
CA ILE A 4 -3.48 -63.85 -8.70
C ILE A 4 -4.29 -62.55 -8.87
N SER A 5 -5.51 -62.64 -9.40
CA SER A 5 -6.40 -61.48 -9.58
C SER A 5 -6.91 -60.96 -8.24
N ALA A 6 -7.12 -61.85 -7.26
CA ALA A 6 -7.51 -61.46 -5.90
C ALA A 6 -6.36 -60.75 -5.16
N LYS A 7 -5.11 -61.24 -5.29
CA LYS A 7 -3.93 -60.59 -4.70
C LYS A 7 -3.64 -59.23 -5.33
N LEU A 8 -3.78 -59.08 -6.64
CA LEU A 8 -3.61 -57.80 -7.33
C LEU A 8 -4.65 -56.76 -6.90
N LEU A 9 -5.92 -57.15 -6.76
CA LEU A 9 -6.97 -56.26 -6.26
C LEU A 9 -6.75 -55.84 -4.80
N GLN A 10 -6.17 -56.71 -3.98
CA GLN A 10 -5.87 -56.41 -2.59
C GLN A 10 -4.63 -55.50 -2.44
N GLU A 11 -3.57 -55.71 -3.24
CA GLU A 11 -2.41 -54.80 -3.28
C GLU A 11 -2.75 -53.41 -3.86
N LEU A 12 -3.70 -53.33 -4.80
CA LEU A 12 -4.23 -52.05 -5.30
C LEU A 12 -5.08 -51.33 -4.25
N GLY A 13 -5.88 -52.07 -3.47
CA GLY A 13 -6.69 -51.52 -2.37
C GLY A 13 -5.82 -50.98 -1.23
N ASP A 14 -4.79 -51.72 -0.81
CA ASP A 14 -3.89 -51.32 0.27
C ASP A 14 -2.95 -50.17 -0.12
N ASN A 15 -2.56 -50.05 -1.40
CA ASN A 15 -1.80 -48.88 -1.88
C ASN A 15 -2.64 -47.60 -1.98
N LEU A 16 -3.96 -47.71 -2.20
CA LEU A 16 -4.87 -46.56 -2.22
C LEU A 16 -5.17 -45.99 -0.82
N GLN A 17 -5.02 -46.79 0.24
CA GLN A 17 -5.19 -46.34 1.63
C GLN A 17 -3.87 -46.00 2.35
N ARG A 18 -2.72 -46.32 1.75
CA ARG A 18 -1.39 -46.03 2.29
C ARG A 18 -0.57 -45.08 1.42
N SER A 19 -1.22 -44.02 0.95
CA SER A 19 -0.50 -42.79 0.58
C SER A 19 -0.49 -41.86 1.79
N PRO A 20 0.66 -41.48 2.37
CA PRO A 20 0.71 -40.28 3.18
C PRO A 20 0.28 -39.14 2.26
N SER A 21 -0.78 -38.44 2.63
CA SER A 21 -1.27 -37.27 1.90
C SER A 21 -0.06 -36.35 1.60
N PRO A 22 0.37 -36.20 0.34
CA PRO A 22 1.37 -35.20 0.00
C PRO A 22 0.71 -33.87 0.35
N GLY A 23 1.36 -33.15 1.26
CA GLY A 23 0.87 -31.89 1.78
C GLY A 23 0.25 -31.06 0.68
N GLN A 24 -0.92 -30.52 1.00
CA GLN A 24 -1.56 -29.44 0.27
C GLN A 24 -0.48 -28.51 -0.31
N PRO A 25 -0.63 -28.00 -1.54
CA PRO A 25 0.22 -26.92 -1.99
C PRO A 25 0.18 -25.85 -0.91
N THR A 26 1.33 -25.55 -0.32
CA THR A 26 1.55 -24.44 0.59
C THR A 26 1.36 -23.15 -0.21
N ALA A 27 0.11 -22.85 -0.57
CA ALA A 27 -0.33 -21.55 -1.03
C ALA A 27 -0.19 -20.48 0.07
N ALA A 28 0.13 -20.89 1.30
CA ALA A 28 0.34 -20.01 2.44
C ALA A 28 1.68 -19.24 2.41
N THR A 29 2.63 -19.60 1.55
CA THR A 29 3.94 -18.91 1.51
C THR A 29 4.07 -17.94 0.32
N ALA A 30 3.41 -18.21 -0.81
CA ALA A 30 3.36 -17.28 -1.93
C ALA A 30 2.50 -16.04 -1.61
N GLY A 31 1.32 -16.23 -1.01
CA GLY A 31 0.42 -15.12 -0.66
C GLY A 31 0.89 -14.24 0.51
N THR A 32 1.85 -14.70 1.32
CA THR A 32 2.36 -13.92 2.47
C THR A 32 3.53 -13.02 2.08
N ALA A 33 4.41 -13.46 1.19
CA ALA A 33 5.45 -12.62 0.59
C ALA A 33 4.81 -11.49 -0.24
N ASP A 34 3.87 -11.84 -1.13
CA ASP A 34 3.14 -10.86 -1.93
C ASP A 34 2.35 -9.87 -1.05
N ALA A 35 1.71 -10.34 0.02
CA ALA A 35 1.00 -9.46 0.95
C ALA A 35 1.94 -8.55 1.76
N ALA A 36 3.11 -9.05 2.19
CA ALA A 36 4.10 -8.26 2.92
C ALA A 36 4.71 -7.18 2.02
N ASP A 37 5.01 -7.51 0.78
CA ASP A 37 5.52 -6.55 -0.21
C ASP A 37 4.47 -5.50 -0.55
N LEU A 38 3.21 -5.90 -0.75
CA LEU A 38 2.10 -4.96 -0.94
C LEU A 38 1.91 -4.04 0.28
N ASP A 39 2.05 -4.56 1.50
CA ASP A 39 1.93 -3.75 2.70
C ASP A 39 3.07 -2.74 2.82
N ARG A 40 4.30 -3.12 2.47
CA ARG A 40 5.42 -2.18 2.38
C ARG A 40 5.11 -1.01 1.45
N TRP A 41 4.57 -1.29 0.26
CA TRP A 41 4.21 -0.24 -0.69
C TRP A 41 3.06 0.65 -0.20
N ARG A 42 2.05 0.06 0.45
CA ARG A 42 0.96 0.81 1.07
C ARG A 42 1.45 1.73 2.18
N MET A 43 2.40 1.28 3.00
CA MET A 43 3.03 2.12 4.03
C MET A 43 3.77 3.30 3.38
N LEU A 44 4.53 3.08 2.30
CA LEU A 44 5.19 4.15 1.56
C LEU A 44 4.20 5.17 0.98
N LEU A 45 3.03 4.73 0.48
CA LEU A 45 1.99 5.66 0.06
C LEU A 45 1.45 6.52 1.22
N VAL A 46 1.27 5.95 2.42
CA VAL A 46 0.85 6.73 3.60
C VAL A 46 1.88 7.80 3.93
N GLU A 47 3.16 7.41 3.97
CA GLU A 47 4.27 8.35 4.24
C GLU A 47 4.34 9.45 3.18
N MET A 48 4.18 9.10 1.90
CA MET A 48 4.17 10.07 0.80
C MET A 48 3.07 11.11 0.97
N VAL A 49 1.82 10.70 1.26
CA VAL A 49 0.71 11.64 1.46
C VAL A 49 0.94 12.52 2.69
N TYR A 50 1.50 11.94 3.76
CA TYR A 50 1.81 12.69 4.97
C TYR A 50 2.88 13.76 4.73
N LEU A 51 3.96 13.40 4.04
CA LEU A 51 5.05 14.31 3.70
C LEU A 51 4.61 15.37 2.68
N LEU A 52 3.79 15.02 1.70
CA LEU A 52 3.17 15.97 0.77
C LEU A 52 2.42 17.07 1.53
N ASN A 53 1.60 16.68 2.51
CA ASN A 53 0.87 17.61 3.36
C ASN A 53 1.77 18.41 4.30
N ALA A 54 2.92 17.88 4.69
CA ALA A 54 3.91 18.64 5.47
C ALA A 54 4.55 19.72 4.60
N CYS A 55 4.93 19.38 3.35
CA CYS A 55 5.47 20.33 2.38
C CYS A 55 4.52 21.51 2.13
N PHE A 56 3.20 21.28 1.97
CA PHE A 56 2.25 22.38 1.76
C PHE A 56 2.09 23.29 2.98
N ARG A 57 2.14 22.74 4.19
CA ARG A 57 2.03 23.53 5.42
C ARG A 57 3.26 24.37 5.67
N ASP A 58 4.45 23.82 5.43
CA ASP A 58 5.70 24.53 5.65
C ASP A 58 5.85 25.77 4.73
N VAL A 59 5.26 25.73 3.54
CA VAL A 59 5.26 26.86 2.57
C VAL A 59 4.38 28.04 3.02
N GLN A 60 3.30 27.81 3.78
CA GLN A 60 2.39 28.88 4.20
C GLN A 60 2.91 29.72 5.40
N TYR A 61 3.93 29.25 6.13
CA TYR A 61 4.47 29.90 7.34
C TYR A 61 5.89 30.45 7.13
N TRP A 62 6.09 31.16 6.01
CA TRP A 62 7.39 31.52 5.43
C TRP A 62 8.10 32.72 6.11
N GLU A 63 8.49 32.56 7.37
CA GLU A 63 9.59 33.36 7.95
C GLU A 63 10.58 32.45 8.70
N GLY A 64 11.45 31.81 7.91
CA GLY A 64 12.71 31.22 8.36
C GLY A 64 12.60 29.97 9.21
N ILE A 65 13.20 28.85 8.75
CA ILE A 65 13.96 27.86 9.55
C ILE A 65 14.34 26.68 8.63
N LYS A 66 15.52 26.11 8.89
CA LYS A 66 16.23 25.04 8.14
C LYS A 66 15.47 23.70 7.96
N THR A 67 14.21 23.59 8.39
CA THR A 67 13.41 22.35 8.41
C THR A 67 12.84 21.95 7.04
N GLU A 68 12.57 22.93 6.16
CA GLU A 68 12.01 22.71 4.82
C GLU A 68 12.87 21.77 3.95
N LYS A 69 14.20 21.97 3.97
CA LYS A 69 15.14 21.15 3.17
C LYS A 69 15.10 19.68 3.56
N ASP A 70 14.71 19.35 4.79
CA ASP A 70 14.68 17.97 5.25
C ASP A 70 13.34 17.30 4.94
N THR A 71 12.20 17.94 5.22
CA THR A 71 10.87 17.41 4.89
C THR A 71 10.74 17.14 3.38
N PHE A 72 11.12 18.11 2.55
CA PHE A 72 11.06 17.96 1.10
C PHE A 72 12.02 16.87 0.59
N ARG A 73 13.23 16.78 1.15
CA ARG A 73 14.17 15.70 0.81
C ARG A 73 13.62 14.32 1.18
N GLN A 74 12.97 14.20 2.34
CA GLN A 74 12.29 12.97 2.74
C GLN A 74 11.16 12.63 1.77
N PHE A 75 10.36 13.62 1.37
CA PHE A 75 9.28 13.45 0.39
C PHE A 75 9.82 12.92 -0.95
N VAL A 76 10.85 13.55 -1.51
CA VAL A 76 11.51 13.09 -2.75
C VAL A 76 12.08 11.68 -2.56
N GLY A 77 12.69 11.38 -1.41
CA GLY A 77 13.21 10.05 -1.10
C GLY A 77 12.12 8.96 -1.12
N ILE A 78 10.91 9.27 -0.67
CA ILE A 78 9.78 8.34 -0.75
C ILE A 78 9.27 8.19 -2.19
N LEU A 79 9.22 9.28 -2.98
CA LEU A 79 8.84 9.20 -4.39
C LEU A 79 9.79 8.31 -5.19
N LEU A 80 11.11 8.44 -4.96
CA LEU A 80 12.11 7.58 -5.56
C LEU A 80 11.96 6.11 -5.16
N GLN A 81 11.58 5.83 -3.91
CA GLN A 81 11.27 4.46 -3.51
C GLN A 81 10.02 3.94 -4.23
N LEU A 82 8.95 4.74 -4.31
CA LEU A 82 7.73 4.39 -5.03
C LEU A 82 7.99 4.14 -6.52
N ALA A 83 8.93 4.88 -7.15
CA ALA A 83 9.35 4.65 -8.53
C ALA A 83 9.91 3.24 -8.80
N LEU A 84 10.25 2.48 -7.75
CA LEU A 84 10.73 1.10 -7.87
C LEU A 84 9.57 0.07 -7.88
N LEU A 85 8.31 0.51 -7.73
CA LEU A 85 7.15 -0.38 -7.78
C LEU A 85 6.94 -0.94 -9.21
N PRO A 86 6.98 -2.26 -9.43
CA PRO A 86 6.73 -2.83 -10.75
C PRO A 86 5.30 -2.54 -11.25
N GLY A 87 5.17 -2.23 -12.54
CA GLY A 87 3.86 -2.08 -13.20
C GLY A 87 3.12 -0.77 -12.89
N HIS A 88 3.77 0.20 -12.23
CA HIS A 88 3.17 1.51 -12.01
C HIS A 88 3.08 2.33 -13.31
N ASP A 89 2.16 3.29 -13.36
CA ASP A 89 1.98 4.21 -14.50
C ASP A 89 2.67 5.57 -14.27
N GLY A 90 3.51 5.69 -13.25
CA GLY A 90 4.26 6.92 -12.93
C GLY A 90 3.42 8.03 -12.33
N VAL A 91 2.14 7.78 -12.04
CA VAL A 91 1.20 8.81 -11.57
C VAL A 91 0.46 8.37 -10.32
N ILE A 92 0.74 9.07 -9.22
CA ILE A 92 0.01 8.95 -7.96
C ILE A 92 -1.26 9.79 -8.05
N ARG A 93 -2.40 9.21 -7.67
CA ARG A 93 -3.71 9.86 -7.71
C ARG A 93 -4.32 9.85 -6.32
N ILE A 94 -4.69 11.02 -5.82
CA ILE A 94 -5.41 11.19 -4.55
C ILE A 94 -6.75 11.79 -4.89
N ASN A 95 -7.85 11.09 -4.61
CA ASN A 95 -9.19 11.57 -4.95
C ASN A 95 -10.09 11.49 -3.72
N HIS A 96 -10.78 12.58 -3.44
CA HIS A 96 -11.85 12.64 -2.47
C HIS A 96 -13.00 11.76 -2.95
N ARG A 97 -13.53 10.89 -2.10
CA ARG A 97 -14.67 10.02 -2.43
C ARG A 97 -16.03 10.69 -2.19
N GLY A 98 -16.01 11.95 -1.77
CA GLY A 98 -17.18 12.68 -1.34
C GLY A 98 -17.62 12.29 0.07
N ALA A 99 -18.34 13.18 0.75
CA ALA A 99 -19.16 12.78 1.87
C ALA A 99 -20.28 11.89 1.31
N ALA A 100 -20.41 10.65 1.79
CA ALA A 100 -21.56 9.82 1.46
C ALA A 100 -22.84 10.67 1.65
N GLN A 101 -23.66 10.80 0.62
CA GLN A 101 -24.94 11.47 0.75
C GLN A 101 -25.76 10.73 1.81
N GLY A 102 -25.79 11.30 3.02
CA GLY A 102 -26.43 10.69 4.19
C GLY A 102 -25.47 10.60 5.36
N LYS A 103 -25.50 11.65 6.19
CA LYS A 103 -24.67 11.93 7.38
C LYS A 103 -23.30 12.48 7.03
N LEU A 104 -22.99 13.65 7.59
CA LEU A 104 -21.64 14.17 7.74
C LEU A 104 -20.75 13.03 8.26
N SER A 105 -19.97 12.41 7.39
CA SER A 105 -18.79 11.69 7.86
C SER A 105 -17.92 12.78 8.48
N GLU A 106 -17.79 12.77 9.81
CA GLU A 106 -16.91 13.72 10.53
C GLU A 106 -15.45 13.65 10.05
N LYS A 107 -15.10 12.58 9.33
CA LYS A 107 -13.77 12.33 8.80
C LYS A 107 -13.77 12.36 7.28
N ALA A 108 -12.79 13.08 6.74
CA ALA A 108 -12.55 13.14 5.31
C ALA A 108 -12.17 11.77 4.75
N ASP A 109 -12.66 11.45 3.55
CA ASP A 109 -12.47 10.14 2.92
C ASP A 109 -11.87 10.28 1.52
N TYR A 110 -10.65 9.78 1.37
CA TYR A 110 -9.90 9.81 0.11
C TYR A 110 -9.42 8.41 -0.26
N LEU A 111 -9.29 8.20 -1.57
CA LEU A 111 -8.61 7.05 -2.13
C LEU A 111 -7.30 7.51 -2.79
N VAL A 112 -6.20 6.92 -2.35
CA VAL A 112 -4.87 7.13 -2.94
C VAL A 112 -4.52 5.91 -3.77
N ARG A 113 -4.08 6.11 -5.01
CA ARG A 113 -3.73 5.03 -5.95
C ARG A 113 -2.41 5.30 -6.65
N PHE A 114 -1.67 4.23 -6.92
CA PHE A 114 -0.47 4.27 -7.75
C PHE A 114 -0.32 2.90 -8.44
N GLY A 115 -0.45 2.82 -9.76
CA GLY A 115 -0.61 1.53 -10.44
C GLY A 115 -1.75 0.70 -9.83
N ASP A 116 -1.46 -0.56 -9.50
CA ASP A 116 -2.42 -1.51 -8.90
C ASP A 116 -2.51 -1.42 -7.37
N ILE A 117 -1.66 -0.61 -6.71
CA ILE A 117 -1.74 -0.42 -5.27
C ILE A 117 -2.65 0.76 -4.93
N SER A 118 -3.33 0.64 -3.80
CA SER A 118 -4.16 1.70 -3.24
C SER A 118 -4.16 1.68 -1.72
N ILE A 119 -4.44 2.85 -1.14
CA ILE A 119 -4.71 3.01 0.29
C ILE A 119 -5.92 3.90 0.52
N ASP A 120 -6.65 3.57 1.56
CA ASP A 120 -7.65 4.37 2.25
C ASP A 120 -7.64 3.96 3.73
N THR A 121 -8.53 4.52 4.55
CA THR A 121 -8.61 4.21 5.98
C THR A 121 -8.85 2.72 6.26
N ALA A 122 -9.67 2.04 5.44
CA ALA A 122 -9.97 0.63 5.62
C ALA A 122 -8.77 -0.27 5.28
N ILE A 123 -8.06 0.05 4.20
CA ILE A 123 -6.85 -0.65 3.78
C ILE A 123 -5.76 -0.47 4.83
N VAL A 124 -5.54 0.75 5.35
CA VAL A 124 -4.55 0.99 6.41
C VAL A 124 -4.92 0.26 7.70
N ALA A 125 -6.20 0.22 8.08
CA ALA A 125 -6.63 -0.59 9.22
C ALA A 125 -6.31 -2.09 9.01
N ALA A 126 -6.48 -2.60 7.79
CA ALA A 126 -6.11 -3.98 7.46
C ALA A 126 -4.59 -4.22 7.51
N VAL A 127 -3.77 -3.25 7.08
CA VAL A 127 -2.30 -3.29 7.23
C VAL A 127 -1.91 -3.34 8.71
N ILE A 128 -2.50 -2.48 9.54
CA ILE A 128 -2.25 -2.45 11.00
C ILE A 128 -2.63 -3.78 11.64
N LYS A 129 -3.76 -4.38 11.24
CA LYS A 129 -4.18 -5.69 11.73
C LYS A 129 -3.16 -6.79 11.41
N ARG A 130 -2.49 -6.73 10.25
CA ARG A 130 -1.48 -7.72 9.85
C ARG A 130 -0.11 -7.49 10.49
N LEU A 131 0.37 -6.25 10.55
CA LEU A 131 1.73 -5.91 11.01
C LEU A 131 1.81 -5.58 12.51
N GLY A 132 0.66 -5.36 13.14
CA GLY A 132 0.50 -5.08 14.56
C GLY A 132 0.72 -3.61 14.94
N ILE A 133 0.82 -3.38 16.24
CA ILE A 133 0.83 -2.04 16.85
C ILE A 133 1.95 -1.12 16.34
N ARG A 134 3.06 -1.68 15.86
CA ARG A 134 4.25 -0.96 15.38
C ARG A 134 3.94 0.04 14.27
N VAL A 135 2.92 -0.24 13.47
CA VAL A 135 2.50 0.60 12.33
C VAL A 135 1.22 1.38 12.61
N LYS A 136 0.73 1.42 13.86
CA LYS A 136 -0.52 2.13 14.21
C LYS A 136 -0.47 3.63 13.92
N HIS A 137 0.71 4.24 13.96
CA HIS A 137 0.90 5.66 13.65
C HIS A 137 0.47 6.03 12.22
N LEU A 138 0.43 5.07 11.29
CA LEU A 138 -0.01 5.27 9.90
C LEU A 138 -1.47 5.72 9.82
N GLU A 139 -2.34 5.21 10.69
CA GLU A 139 -3.75 5.61 10.74
C GLU A 139 -3.88 7.11 11.04
N GLY A 140 -3.16 7.60 12.06
CA GLY A 140 -3.16 9.01 12.42
C GLY A 140 -2.55 9.91 11.34
N ARG A 141 -1.47 9.45 10.67
CA ARG A 141 -0.83 10.16 9.55
C ARG A 141 -1.77 10.29 8.36
N LEU A 142 -2.44 9.21 7.99
CA LEU A 142 -3.38 9.20 6.87
C LEU A 142 -4.60 10.06 7.17
N GLN A 143 -5.21 9.90 8.35
CA GLN A 143 -6.42 10.67 8.69
C GLN A 143 -6.12 12.17 8.76
N LYS A 144 -5.05 12.57 9.46
CA LYS A 144 -4.63 13.98 9.51
C LYS A 144 -4.42 14.55 8.11
N SER A 145 -3.88 13.73 7.22
CA SER A 145 -3.64 14.12 5.83
C SER A 145 -4.93 14.35 5.06
N PHE A 146 -5.89 13.43 5.16
CA PHE A 146 -7.19 13.55 4.51
C PHE A 146 -7.97 14.75 5.04
N ASP A 147 -7.97 14.95 6.37
CA ASP A 147 -8.64 16.10 6.98
C ASP A 147 -8.02 17.42 6.52
N THR A 148 -6.69 17.45 6.32
CA THR A 148 -6.00 18.64 5.79
C THR A 148 -6.41 18.92 4.34
N LEU A 149 -6.40 17.90 3.47
CA LEU A 149 -6.81 18.06 2.07
C LEU A 149 -8.26 18.54 1.97
N ALA A 150 -9.15 17.99 2.79
CA ALA A 150 -10.56 18.40 2.82
C ALA A 150 -10.74 19.83 3.35
N ALA A 151 -9.99 20.23 4.38
CA ALA A 151 -10.03 21.59 4.92
C ALA A 151 -9.57 22.64 3.88
N GLU A 152 -8.62 22.28 3.03
CA GLU A 152 -8.15 23.10 1.91
C GLU A 152 -9.08 23.01 0.66
N GLY A 153 -10.17 22.23 0.72
CA GLY A 153 -11.10 22.05 -0.39
C GLY A 153 -10.52 21.29 -1.58
N ILE A 154 -9.47 20.48 -1.37
CA ILE A 154 -8.79 19.75 -2.43
C ILE A 154 -9.53 18.45 -2.72
N ASP A 155 -10.27 18.39 -3.82
CA ASP A 155 -10.97 17.16 -4.22
C ASP A 155 -10.06 16.13 -4.92
N SER A 156 -9.03 16.59 -5.64
CA SER A 156 -8.14 15.68 -6.37
C SER A 156 -6.72 16.22 -6.51
N ILE A 157 -5.73 15.34 -6.37
CA ILE A 157 -4.32 15.60 -6.67
C ILE A 157 -3.82 14.55 -7.65
N LEU A 158 -3.12 15.02 -8.68
CA LEU A 158 -2.34 14.19 -9.60
C LEU A 158 -0.86 14.52 -9.38
N LEU A 159 -0.08 13.54 -8.93
CA LEU A 159 1.35 13.70 -8.69
C LEU A 159 2.13 12.75 -9.60
N ARG A 160 2.96 13.31 -10.48
CA ARG A 160 3.87 12.53 -11.32
C ARG A 160 5.13 12.20 -10.53
N VAL A 161 5.49 10.92 -10.51
CA VAL A 161 6.75 10.47 -9.92
C VAL A 161 7.88 10.85 -10.88
N PRO A 162 9.01 11.41 -10.40
CA PRO A 162 10.15 11.71 -11.26
C PRO A 162 10.63 10.44 -11.95
N GLU A 163 10.94 10.54 -13.24
CA GLU A 163 11.70 9.48 -13.91
C GLU A 163 13.14 9.50 -13.38
N ASP A 164 13.86 8.37 -13.47
CA ASP A 164 15.29 8.28 -13.11
C ASP A 164 16.17 8.96 -14.20
N THR A 165 15.79 10.17 -14.57
CA THR A 165 16.54 11.05 -15.47
C THR A 165 17.02 12.26 -14.66
N PRO A 166 18.28 12.72 -14.90
CA PRO A 166 18.81 13.91 -14.23
C PRO A 166 17.88 15.14 -14.36
N GLU A 167 17.22 15.26 -15.51
CA GLU A 167 16.29 16.34 -15.85
C GLU A 167 15.00 16.28 -15.00
N SER A 168 14.42 15.10 -14.79
CA SER A 168 13.24 14.93 -13.93
C SER A 168 13.55 15.18 -12.45
N MET A 169 14.79 14.91 -12.03
CA MET A 169 15.27 15.18 -10.68
C MET A 169 15.54 16.67 -10.43
N ASP A 170 15.96 17.41 -11.46
CA ASP A 170 16.13 18.87 -11.37
C ASP A 170 14.76 19.59 -11.36
N CYS A 171 13.71 19.03 -11.95
CA CYS A 171 12.34 19.56 -11.81
C CYS A 171 11.77 19.48 -10.39
N LEU A 172 12.43 18.74 -9.48
CA LEU A 172 12.07 18.68 -8.06
C LEU A 172 12.87 19.65 -7.20
N ARG A 173 13.86 20.38 -7.72
CA ARG A 173 14.67 21.34 -6.95
C ARG A 173 14.19 22.78 -7.11
#